data_AF-A0A2G8RH89-F1
#
_entry.id   AF-A0A2G8RH89-F1
#
_cell.length_a   1.000
_cell.length_b   1.000
_cell.length_c   1.000
_cell.angle_alpha   90.00
_cell.angle_beta   90.00
_cell.angle_gamma   90.00
#
_symmetry.space_group_name_H-M   'P 1'
#
loop_
_entity.id
_entity.type
_entity.pdbx_description
1 polymer ?
#
loop_
_entity_poly.entity_id
_entity_poly.type
_entity_poly.pdbx_seq_one_letter_code
_entity_poly.pdbx_strand_id
1 'polypeptide(L)'
;MSSYEPPKPASGRHLPKPDLSGAAALSICESLLLALNDHNILPENEIVGILRDAAAAHAHDAGEDGQAEMHEGVADLINRIIDGGNSVRRR
;
A
#
# COMPACT_ATOMS: atom_id res chain seq x y z
N MET A 1 -16.50 24.33 50.77
CA MET A 1 -17.02 23.77 49.50
C MET A 1 -15.84 23.34 48.65
N SER A 2 -15.67 22.04 48.42
CA SER A 2 -14.67 21.53 47.47
C SER A 2 -15.31 21.52 46.08
N SER A 3 -14.76 22.30 45.16
CA SER A 3 -15.25 22.38 43.78
C SER A 3 -15.07 21.03 43.09
N TYR A 4 -16.17 20.41 42.66
CA TYR A 4 -16.13 19.24 41.79
C TYR A 4 -15.78 19.71 40.37
N GLU A 5 -14.61 19.33 39.87
CA GLU A 5 -14.29 19.41 38.44
C GLU A 5 -14.68 18.09 37.77
N PRO A 6 -15.50 18.13 36.71
CA PRO A 6 -15.86 16.93 35.99
C PRO A 6 -14.64 16.34 35.26
N PRO A 7 -14.54 15.00 35.15
CA PRO A 7 -13.46 14.36 34.43
C PRO A 7 -13.45 14.78 32.96
N LYS A 8 -12.27 15.18 32.47
CA LYS A 8 -12.01 15.49 31.06
C LYS A 8 -12.47 14.31 30.19
N PRO A 9 -13.27 14.51 29.13
CA PRO A 9 -13.72 13.41 28.29
C PRO A 9 -12.50 12.67 27.74
N ALA A 10 -12.51 11.34 27.87
CA ALA A 10 -11.50 10.48 27.28
C ALA A 10 -11.42 10.82 25.79
N SER A 11 -10.24 11.23 25.32
CA SER A 11 -9.99 11.51 23.91
C SER A 11 -10.45 10.30 23.12
N GLY A 12 -11.53 10.48 22.34
CA GLY A 12 -12.11 9.41 21.54
C GLY A 12 -11.01 8.78 20.70
N ARG A 13 -10.89 7.45 20.78
CA ARG A 13 -10.01 6.70 19.88
C ARG A 13 -10.38 7.06 18.45
N HIS A 14 -9.53 7.84 17.79
CA HIS A 14 -9.62 8.07 16.36
C HIS A 14 -9.28 6.74 15.70
N LEU A 15 -10.32 5.95 15.39
CA LEU A 15 -10.15 4.83 14.47
C LEU A 15 -9.62 5.44 13.16
N PRO A 16 -8.49 4.96 12.62
CA PRO A 16 -7.96 5.49 11.38
C PRO A 16 -9.05 5.35 10.33
N LYS A 17 -9.47 6.48 9.74
CA LYS A 17 -10.40 6.45 8.62
C LYS A 17 -9.70 5.73 7.45
N PRO A 18 -10.41 4.86 6.71
CA PRO A 18 -9.86 4.27 5.50
C PRO A 18 -9.36 5.39 4.58
N ASP A 19 -8.13 5.26 4.09
CA ASP A 19 -7.62 6.15 3.05
C ASP A 19 -8.30 5.78 1.72
N LEU A 20 -9.41 6.45 1.43
CA LEU A 20 -10.20 6.20 0.23
C LEU A 20 -9.41 6.47 -1.05
N SER A 21 -8.49 7.44 -1.02
CA SER A 21 -7.64 7.77 -2.17
C SER A 21 -6.65 6.64 -2.45
N GLY A 22 -5.97 6.14 -1.43
CA GLY A 22 -5.07 4.98 -1.54
C GLY A 22 -5.80 3.72 -2.01
N ALA A 23 -6.98 3.44 -1.44
CA ALA A 23 -7.78 2.28 -1.85
C ALA A 23 -8.25 2.37 -3.32
N ALA A 24 -8.67 3.56 -3.76
CA ALA A 24 -9.08 3.79 -5.14
C ALA A 24 -7.90 3.66 -6.12
N ALA A 25 -6.76 4.25 -5.79
CA ALA A 25 -5.55 4.16 -6.61
C ALA A 25 -5.09 2.70 -6.78
N LEU A 26 -5.06 1.92 -5.70
CA LEU A 26 -4.71 0.51 -5.74
C LEU A 26 -5.65 -0.28 -6.66
N SER A 27 -6.97 -0.12 -6.49
CA SER A 27 -7.96 -0.82 -7.30
C SER A 27 -7.87 -0.49 -8.79
N ILE A 28 -7.54 0.76 -9.15
CA ILE A 28 -7.29 1.18 -10.53
C ILE A 28 -6.04 0.48 -11.08
N CYS A 29 -4.95 0.48 -10.33
CA CYS A 29 -3.70 -0.18 -10.73
C CYS A 29 -3.88 -1.70 -10.89
N GLU A 30 -4.57 -2.36 -9.97
CA GLU A 30 -4.89 -3.80 -10.05
C GLU A 30 -5.69 -4.11 -11.31
N SER A 31 -6.74 -3.32 -11.58
CA SER A 31 -7.56 -3.49 -12.78
C SER A 31 -6.75 -3.33 -14.06
N LEU A 32 -5.81 -2.38 -14.08
CA LEU A 32 -4.91 -2.16 -15.22
C LEU A 32 -3.95 -3.33 -15.42
N LEU A 33 -3.28 -3.81 -14.36
CA LEU A 33 -2.36 -4.94 -14.45
C LEU A 33 -3.08 -6.22 -14.89
N LEU A 34 -4.29 -6.46 -14.38
CA LEU A 34 -5.15 -7.55 -14.81
C LEU A 34 -5.50 -7.45 -16.29
N ALA A 35 -5.89 -6.26 -16.78
CA ALA A 35 -6.19 -6.06 -18.19
C ALA A 35 -4.95 -6.29 -19.08
N LEU A 36 -3.78 -5.81 -18.67
CA LEU A 36 -2.53 -6.02 -19.41
C LEU A 36 -2.15 -7.51 -19.51
N ASN A 37 -2.35 -8.26 -18.42
CA ASN A 37 -2.17 -9.71 -18.38
C ASN A 37 -3.19 -10.43 -19.27
N ASP A 38 -4.48 -10.17 -19.08
CA ASP A 38 -5.57 -10.85 -19.78
C ASP A 38 -5.50 -10.64 -21.31
N HIS A 39 -4.97 -9.51 -21.76
CA HIS A 39 -4.74 -9.20 -23.17
C HIS A 39 -3.35 -9.63 -23.69
N ASN A 40 -2.53 -10.29 -22.87
CA ASN A 40 -1.17 -10.74 -23.20
C ASN A 40 -0.26 -9.60 -23.72
N ILE A 41 -0.49 -8.39 -23.22
CA ILE A 41 0.35 -7.21 -23.49
C ILE A 41 1.59 -7.26 -22.59
N LEU A 42 1.38 -7.68 -21.34
CA LEU A 42 2.42 -7.83 -20.33
C LEU A 42 2.14 -9.12 -19.55
N PRO A 43 2.85 -10.23 -19.84
CA PRO A 43 2.58 -11.51 -19.20
C PRO A 43 2.92 -11.46 -17.70
N GLU A 44 2.41 -12.43 -16.95
CA GLU A 44 2.53 -12.49 -15.49
C GLU A 44 3.97 -12.32 -14.99
N ASN A 45 4.93 -13.00 -15.60
CA ASN A 45 6.34 -12.92 -15.19
C ASN A 45 6.92 -11.52 -15.35
N GLU A 46 6.49 -10.76 -16.36
CA GLU A 46 6.93 -9.39 -16.57
C GLU A 46 6.25 -8.44 -15.58
N ILE A 47 4.96 -8.62 -15.30
CA ILE A 47 4.25 -7.83 -14.27
C ILE A 47 4.91 -8.04 -12.90
N VAL A 48 5.16 -9.30 -12.53
CA VAL A 48 5.82 -9.63 -11.27
C VAL A 48 7.26 -9.08 -11.25
N GLY A 49 7.97 -9.11 -12.37
CA GLY A 49 9.29 -8.50 -12.51
C GLY A 49 9.26 -7.00 -12.20
N ILE A 50 8.37 -6.25 -12.85
CA ILE A 50 8.20 -4.81 -12.62
C ILE A 50 7.89 -4.50 -11.15
N LEU A 51 6.99 -5.26 -10.53
CA LEU A 51 6.65 -5.06 -9.12
C LEU A 51 7.83 -5.37 -8.20
N ARG A 52 8.63 -6.41 -8.48
CA ARG A 52 9.84 -6.72 -7.72
C ARG A 52 10.89 -5.62 -7.85
N ASP A 53 11.08 -5.10 -9.05
CA ASP A 53 12.02 -4.00 -9.30
C ASP A 53 11.59 -2.73 -8.53
N ALA A 54 10.29 -2.43 -8.51
CA ALA A 54 9.75 -1.33 -7.72
C ALA A 54 9.94 -1.54 -6.21
N ALA A 55 9.64 -2.74 -5.70
CA ALA A 55 9.85 -3.07 -4.29
C ALA A 55 11.34 -2.95 -3.90
N ALA A 56 12.25 -3.43 -4.76
CA ALA A 56 13.69 -3.33 -4.53
C ALA A 56 14.18 -1.88 -4.55
N ALA A 57 13.67 -1.06 -5.48
CA ALA A 57 14.01 0.36 -5.56
C ALA A 57 13.62 1.10 -4.27
N HIS A 58 12.44 0.82 -3.71
CA HIS A 58 12.01 1.38 -2.43
C HIS A 58 12.79 0.79 -1.24
N ALA A 59 13.00 -0.52 -1.18
CA ALA A 59 13.72 -1.17 -0.07
C ALA A 59 15.20 -0.76 0.03
N HIS A 60 15.81 -0.35 -1.09
CA HIS A 60 17.21 0.06 -1.15
C HIS A 60 17.40 1.58 -1.15
N ASP A 61 16.31 2.35 -1.07
CA ASP A 61 16.42 3.80 -0.92
C ASP A 61 16.89 4.11 0.51
N ALA A 62 18.03 4.78 0.63
CA ALA A 62 18.59 5.18 1.92
C ALA A 62 17.72 6.25 2.62
N GLY A 63 16.69 6.77 1.95
CA GLY A 63 15.80 7.80 2.49
C GLY A 63 16.55 9.10 2.73
N GLU A 64 17.43 9.48 1.79
CA GLU A 64 18.17 10.76 1.84
C GLU A 64 17.23 11.97 1.84
N ASP A 65 15.98 11.76 1.44
CA ASP A 65 14.85 12.70 1.51
C ASP A 65 14.17 12.75 2.90
N GLY A 66 14.62 11.95 3.87
CA GLY A 66 14.06 11.83 5.21
C GLY A 66 12.88 10.87 5.33
N GLN A 67 12.56 10.11 4.27
CA GLN A 67 11.34 9.32 4.19
C GLN A 67 11.55 7.80 4.23
N ALA A 68 12.68 7.31 4.77
CA ALA A 68 13.04 5.89 4.79
C ALA A 68 11.89 4.95 5.23
N GLU A 69 11.15 5.29 6.28
CA GLU A 69 10.00 4.50 6.77
C GLU A 69 8.86 4.41 5.74
N MET A 70 8.64 5.47 4.96
CA MET A 70 7.68 5.46 3.86
C MET A 70 8.13 4.51 2.75
N HIS A 71 9.41 4.54 2.39
CA HIS A 71 9.97 3.67 1.37
C HIS A 71 9.89 2.20 1.78
N GLU A 72 10.23 1.87 3.03
CA GLU A 72 10.07 0.52 3.59
C GLU A 72 8.59 0.07 3.54
N GLY A 73 7.67 0.93 3.98
CA GLY A 73 6.23 0.64 3.94
C GLY A 73 5.69 0.42 2.52
N VAL A 74 6.21 1.14 1.52
CA VAL A 74 5.84 0.94 0.11
C VAL A 74 6.37 -0.40 -0.39
N ALA A 75 7.62 -0.75 -0.10
CA ALA A 75 8.20 -2.03 -0.49
C ALA A 75 7.40 -3.21 0.08
N ASP A 76 7.02 -3.14 1.35
CA ASP A 76 6.18 -4.15 2.02
C ASP A 76 4.80 -4.28 1.39
N LEU A 77 4.17 -3.16 1.04
CA LEU A 77 2.87 -3.18 0.38
C LEU A 77 2.94 -3.83 -0.99
N ILE A 78 3.97 -3.54 -1.78
CA ILE A 78 4.18 -4.14 -3.10
C ILE A 78 4.40 -5.66 -2.99
N ASN A 79 5.22 -6.10 -2.04
CA ASN A 79 5.44 -7.52 -1.79
C ASN A 79 4.12 -8.25 -1.43
N ARG A 80 3.25 -7.62 -0.62
CA ARG A 80 1.92 -8.17 -0.31
C ARG A 80 1.01 -8.27 -1.53
N ILE A 81 1.07 -7.33 -2.48
CA ILE A 81 0.32 -7.39 -3.74
C ILE A 81 0.77 -8.59 -4.57
N ILE A 82 2.10 -8.82 -4.65
CA ILE A 82 2.69 -9.97 -5.34
C ILE A 82 2.21 -11.28 -4.69
N ASP A 83 2.31 -11.39 -3.37
CA ASP A 83 1.96 -12.61 -2.62
C ASP A 83 0.46 -12.91 -2.69
N GLY A 84 -0.38 -11.88 -2.55
CA GLY A 84 -1.83 -11.98 -2.65
C GLY A 84 -2.33 -12.33 -4.04
N GLY A 85 -1.52 -12.10 -5.09
CA GLY A 85 -1.93 -12.31 -6.47
C GLY A 85 -2.95 -11.27 -6.95
N ASN A 86 -2.97 -10.09 -6.33
CA ASN A 86 -3.92 -9.04 -6.69
C ASN A 86 -3.58 -8.36 -8.04
N SER A 87 -2.40 -8.63 -8.59
CA SER A 87 -1.92 -8.07 -9.86
C SER A 87 -2.22 -8.95 -11.08
N VAL A 88 -2.51 -10.25 -10.89
CA VAL A 88 -2.63 -11.24 -11.98
C VAL A 88 -3.59 -12.38 -11.63
N ARG A 89 -4.31 -12.92 -12.62
CA ARG A 89 -5.13 -14.13 -12.41
C ARG A 89 -4.25 -15.37 -12.46
N ARG A 90 -3.92 -15.96 -11.31
CA ARG A 90 -3.28 -17.28 -11.24
C ARG A 90 -4.29 -18.34 -11.75
N ARG A 91 -4.06 -18.91 -12.93
CA ARG A 91 -4.84 -20.05 -13.46
C ARG A 91 -4.18 -21.36 -13.13
#